data_AF-A0AB74KW84-F1
#
_entry.id   AF-A0AB74KW84-F1
#
_cell.length_a   1.000
_cell.length_b   1.000
_cell.length_c   1.000
_cell.angle_alpha   90.00
_cell.angle_beta   90.00
_cell.angle_gamma   90.00
#
_symmetry.space_group_name_H-M   'P 1'
#
loop_
_entity.id
_entity.type
_entity.pdbx_description
1 polymer ?
#
loop_
_entity_poly.entity_id
_entity_poly.type
_entity_poly.pdbx_seq_one_letter_code
_entity_poly.pdbx_strand_id
1 'polypeptide(L)'
;MGMWELVVVLIVGLIVLGPERLPVAIRTVSRWVKTLKSVANSVKAEVNEELRIHELHENLKKAEQQNLQELSPDLQDSVNELQKAAQSVTHSYKKDTPEKAESNNNDEKK
;
A
#
# COMPACT_ATOMS: atom_id res chain seq x y z
N MET A 1 -10.24 32.22 0.72
CA MET A 1 -9.16 32.22 1.72
C MET A 1 -7.93 32.83 1.07
N GLY A 2 -7.58 34.05 1.46
CA GLY A 2 -6.61 34.89 0.74
C GLY A 2 -5.33 35.10 1.54
N MET A 3 -4.28 35.61 0.89
CA MET A 3 -2.98 35.91 1.52
C MET A 3 -3.11 36.72 2.82
N TRP A 4 -4.13 37.59 2.92
CA TRP A 4 -4.44 38.37 4.12
C TRP A 4 -4.70 37.50 5.38
N GLU A 5 -5.37 36.37 5.22
CA GLU A 5 -5.66 35.44 6.32
C GLU A 5 -4.37 34.85 6.91
N LEU A 6 -3.42 34.49 6.05
CA LEU A 6 -2.10 34.02 6.49
C LEU A 6 -1.34 35.11 7.26
N VAL A 7 -1.45 36.37 6.86
CA VAL A 7 -0.83 37.50 7.59
C VAL A 7 -1.44 37.64 8.99
N VAL A 8 -2.77 37.57 9.11
CA VAL A 8 -3.45 37.64 10.42
C VAL A 8 -3.01 36.48 11.31
N VAL A 9 -2.98 35.25 10.79
CA VAL A 9 -2.51 34.07 11.55
C VAL A 9 -1.04 34.22 11.97
N LEU A 10 -0.18 34.77 11.11
CA LEU A 10 1.22 35.06 11.43
C LEU A 10 1.31 36.04 12.61
N ILE A 11 0.58 37.16 12.55
CA ILE A 11 0.57 38.19 13.61
C ILE A 11 0.09 37.58 14.93
N VAL A 12 -1.01 36.82 14.93
CA VAL A 12 -1.52 36.14 16.13
C VAL A 12 -0.48 35.16 16.68
N GLY A 13 0.17 34.38 15.80
CA GLY A 13 1.25 33.47 16.18
C GLY A 13 2.43 34.17 16.85
N LEU A 14 2.83 35.35 16.34
CA LEU A 14 3.88 36.16 16.95
C LEU A 14 3.48 36.72 18.32
N ILE A 15 2.22 37.12 18.51
CA ILE A 15 1.74 37.66 19.79
C ILE A 15 1.65 36.57 20.85
N VAL A 16 1.09 35.41 20.50
CA VAL A 16 0.85 34.30 21.44
C VAL A 16 2.17 33.65 21.86
N LEU A 17 3.02 33.33 20.89
CA LEU A 17 4.25 32.58 21.13
C LEU A 17 5.46 33.50 21.37
N GLY A 18 5.43 34.71 20.81
CA GLY A 18 6.55 35.65 20.78
C GLY A 18 7.42 35.48 19.52
N PRO A 19 7.97 36.57 18.96
CA PRO A 19 8.81 36.53 17.76
C PRO A 19 10.08 35.69 17.95
N GLU A 20 10.63 35.66 19.15
CA GLU A 20 11.84 34.90 19.49
C GLU A 20 11.59 33.38 19.52
N ARG A 21 10.36 32.93 19.78
CA ARG A 21 10.05 31.52 20.04
C ARG A 21 9.47 30.80 18.81
N LEU A 22 8.79 31.52 17.93
CA LEU A 22 8.31 31.01 16.63
C LEU A 22 9.42 30.31 15.81
N PRO A 23 10.61 30.91 15.57
CA PRO A 23 11.66 30.26 14.81
C PRO A 23 12.22 29.02 15.50
N VAL A 24 12.21 28.99 16.84
CA VAL A 24 12.62 27.82 17.62
C VAL A 24 11.61 26.68 17.47
N ALA A 25 10.30 26.98 17.52
CA ALA A 25 9.24 25.99 17.34
C ALA A 25 9.27 25.34 15.95
N ILE A 26 9.45 26.14 14.89
CA ILE A 26 9.59 25.62 13.51
C ILE A 26 10.79 24.68 13.42
N ARG A 27 11.94 25.04 14.00
CA ARG A 27 13.14 24.19 13.99
C ARG A 27 12.89 22.85 14.70
N THR A 28 12.17 22.86 15.82
CA THR A 28 11.82 21.63 16.55
C THR A 28 10.89 20.74 15.74
N VAL A 29 9.78 21.29 15.24
CA VAL A 29 8.80 20.54 14.44
C VAL A 29 9.43 20.03 13.14
N SER A 30 10.17 20.87 12.43
CA SER A 30 10.84 20.47 11.18
C SER A 30 11.88 19.38 11.40
N ARG A 31 12.61 19.41 12.52
CA ARG A 31 13.54 18.33 12.88
C ARG A 31 12.79 17.02 13.12
N TRP A 32 11.65 17.05 13.80
CA TRP A 32 10.84 15.85 14.06
C TRP A 32 10.25 15.27 12.77
N VAL A 33 9.68 16.13 11.91
CA VAL A 33 9.18 15.72 10.59
C VAL A 33 10.31 15.16 9.72
N LYS A 34 11.49 15.78 9.75
CA LYS A 34 12.66 15.30 8.99
C LYS A 34 13.14 13.95 9.50
N THR A 35 13.20 13.75 10.81
CA THR A 35 13.54 12.45 11.40
C THR A 35 12.51 11.39 11.01
N LEU A 36 11.21 11.67 11.13
CA LEU A 36 10.15 10.74 10.74
C LEU A 36 10.21 10.39 9.25
N LYS A 37 10.44 11.39 8.39
CA LYS A 37 10.64 11.20 6.95
C LYS A 37 11.88 10.38 6.66
N SER A 38 12.97 10.60 7.38
CA SER A 38 14.21 9.82 7.24
C SER A 38 13.98 8.36 7.63
N VAL A 39 13.30 8.11 8.75
CA VAL A 39 12.95 6.75 9.19
C VAL A 39 12.07 6.06 8.14
N ALA A 40 11.05 6.74 7.64
CA ALA A 40 10.20 6.20 6.56
C ALA A 40 10.99 5.91 5.28
N ASN A 41 11.99 6.74 4.96
CA ASN A 41 12.86 6.55 3.80
C ASN A 41 13.88 5.41 4.01
N SER A 42 14.44 5.27 5.21
CA SER A 42 15.35 4.17 5.57
C SER A 42 14.61 2.83 5.55
N VAL A 43 13.41 2.76 6.14
CA VAL A 43 12.56 1.57 6.07
C VAL A 43 12.19 1.27 4.62
N LYS A 44 11.87 2.26 3.79
CA LYS A 44 11.66 2.04 2.34
C LYS A 44 12.92 1.56 1.63
N ALA A 45 14.10 2.07 1.98
CA ALA A 45 15.36 1.69 1.35
C ALA A 45 15.73 0.24 1.68
N GLU A 46 15.62 -0.16 2.96
CA GLU A 46 15.87 -1.53 3.43
C GLU A 46 14.81 -2.52 2.92
N VAL A 47 13.53 -2.12 2.85
CA VAL A 47 12.43 -2.94 2.30
C VAL A 47 12.54 -3.11 0.77
N ASN A 48 13.23 -2.20 0.08
CA ASN A 48 13.46 -2.28 -1.37
C ASN A 48 14.67 -3.16 -1.73
N GLU A 49 15.51 -3.51 -0.75
CA GLU A 49 16.72 -4.31 -0.96
C GLU A 49 16.46 -5.83 -0.79
N GLU A 50 15.56 -6.28 0.10
CA GLU A 50 15.34 -7.74 0.31
C GLU A 50 13.89 -8.26 0.54
N LEU A 51 12.91 -7.48 1.02
CA LEU A 51 11.61 -8.03 1.47
C LEU A 51 10.40 -7.31 0.88
N ARG A 52 10.17 -7.60 -0.40
CA ARG A 52 8.91 -7.29 -1.06
C ARG A 52 7.89 -8.41 -0.82
N ILE A 53 6.71 -8.00 -0.34
CA ILE A 53 5.37 -8.49 -0.76
C ILE A 53 4.53 -9.26 0.27
N HIS A 54 4.99 -9.67 1.46
CA HIS A 54 4.04 -10.37 2.37
C HIS A 54 3.26 -9.43 3.30
N GLU A 55 3.89 -8.40 3.89
CA GLU A 55 3.24 -7.65 4.98
C GLU A 55 2.51 -6.38 4.52
N LEU A 56 3.00 -5.70 3.48
CA LEU A 56 2.24 -4.62 2.83
C LEU A 56 0.95 -5.17 2.20
N HIS A 57 0.98 -6.41 1.70
CA HIS A 57 -0.19 -7.07 1.13
C HIS A 57 -1.21 -7.44 2.20
N GLU A 58 -0.79 -7.91 3.37
CA GLU A 58 -1.68 -8.13 4.51
C GLU A 58 -2.31 -6.83 5.02
N ASN A 59 -1.53 -5.75 5.15
CA ASN A 59 -2.04 -4.46 5.61
C ASN A 59 -2.95 -3.78 4.58
N LEU A 60 -2.63 -3.86 3.27
CA LEU A 60 -3.53 -3.41 2.21
C LEU A 60 -4.78 -4.28 2.13
N LYS A 61 -4.63 -5.61 2.16
CA LYS A 61 -5.76 -6.55 2.12
C LYS A 61 -6.68 -6.37 3.32
N LYS A 62 -6.16 -6.06 4.50
CA LYS A 62 -6.96 -5.80 5.70
C LYS A 62 -7.67 -4.45 5.63
N ALA A 63 -7.01 -3.41 5.09
CA ALA A 63 -7.65 -2.12 4.82
C ALA A 63 -8.72 -2.20 3.72
N GLU A 64 -8.48 -3.01 2.69
CA GLU A 64 -9.44 -3.34 1.63
C GLU A 64 -10.61 -4.14 2.20
N GLN A 65 -10.37 -5.18 3.02
CA GLN A 65 -11.42 -5.95 3.69
C GLN A 65 -12.27 -5.13 4.66
N GLN A 66 -11.68 -4.15 5.33
CA GLN A 66 -12.43 -3.21 6.16
C GLN A 66 -13.29 -2.27 5.31
N ASN A 67 -12.78 -1.79 4.18
CA ASN A 67 -13.59 -1.03 3.21
C ASN A 67 -14.70 -1.90 2.57
N LEU A 68 -14.42 -3.16 2.25
CA LEU A 68 -15.39 -4.12 1.70
C LEU A 68 -16.52 -4.47 2.69
N GLN A 69 -16.23 -4.46 4.00
CA GLN A 69 -17.24 -4.61 5.06
C GLN A 69 -18.14 -3.38 5.21
N GLU A 70 -17.66 -2.20 4.83
CA GLU A 70 -18.43 -0.94 4.87
C GLU A 70 -19.18 -0.63 3.56
N LEU A 71 -19.03 -1.45 2.52
CA LEU A 71 -19.71 -1.28 1.23
C LEU A 71 -21.05 -2.06 1.18
N SER A 72 -22.10 -1.43 0.66
CA SER A 72 -23.46 -1.99 0.47
C SER A 72 -23.45 -3.38 -0.19
N PRO A 73 -24.46 -4.23 0.10
CA PRO A 73 -24.54 -5.62 -0.38
C PRO A 73 -24.36 -5.78 -1.90
N ASP A 74 -24.80 -4.81 -2.71
CA ASP A 74 -24.63 -4.80 -4.17
C ASP A 74 -23.15 -4.88 -4.62
N LEU A 75 -22.22 -4.32 -3.84
CA LEU A 75 -20.79 -4.31 -4.16
C LEU A 75 -20.13 -5.63 -3.75
N GLN A 76 -20.62 -6.26 -2.68
CA GLN A 76 -20.19 -7.59 -2.23
C GLN A 76 -20.55 -8.68 -3.24
N ASP A 77 -21.74 -8.59 -3.83
CA ASP A 77 -22.16 -9.49 -4.90
C ASP A 77 -21.31 -9.29 -6.17
N SER A 78 -21.02 -8.03 -6.51
CA SER A 78 -20.17 -7.68 -7.65
C SER A 78 -18.74 -8.23 -7.50
N VAL A 79 -18.12 -8.12 -6.32
CA VAL A 79 -16.78 -8.69 -6.09
C VAL A 79 -16.79 -10.23 -6.07
N ASN A 80 -17.87 -10.86 -5.59
CA ASN A 80 -18.02 -12.31 -5.62
C ASN A 80 -18.13 -12.84 -7.06
N GLU A 81 -18.91 -12.16 -7.90
CA GLU A 81 -19.05 -12.50 -9.32
C GLU A 81 -17.72 -12.32 -10.06
N LEU A 82 -17.00 -11.22 -9.82
CA LEU A 82 -15.67 -10.99 -10.38
C LEU A 82 -14.67 -12.04 -9.92
N GLN A 83 -14.72 -12.46 -8.65
CA GLN A 83 -13.87 -13.52 -8.12
C GLN A 83 -14.17 -14.87 -8.78
N LYS A 84 -15.45 -15.20 -9.00
CA LYS A 84 -15.87 -16.42 -9.71
C LYS A 84 -15.47 -16.39 -11.18
N ALA A 85 -15.62 -15.24 -11.85
CA ALA A 85 -15.20 -15.07 -13.24
C ALA A 85 -13.67 -15.17 -13.39
N ALA A 86 -12.89 -14.58 -12.47
CA ALA A 86 -11.45 -14.71 -12.47
C ALA A 86 -10.99 -16.16 -12.24
N GLN A 87 -11.68 -16.89 -11.36
CA GLN A 87 -11.41 -18.31 -11.10
C GLN A 87 -11.77 -19.20 -12.29
N SER A 88 -12.91 -18.97 -12.96
CA SER A 88 -13.33 -19.76 -14.11
C SER A 88 -12.40 -19.54 -15.32
N VAL A 89 -11.94 -18.31 -15.55
CA VAL A 89 -10.95 -18.01 -16.61
C VAL A 89 -9.61 -18.67 -16.30
N THR A 90 -9.16 -18.64 -15.05
CA THR A 90 -7.91 -19.31 -14.62
C THR A 90 -8.00 -20.83 -14.78
N HIS A 91 -9.17 -21.41 -14.50
CA HIS A 91 -9.37 -22.86 -14.60
C HIS A 91 -9.50 -23.34 -16.06
N SER A 92 -10.19 -22.59 -16.91
CA SER A 92 -10.31 -22.89 -18.33
C SER A 92 -8.96 -22.78 -19.05
N TYR A 93 -8.12 -21.82 -18.67
CA TYR A 93 -6.76 -21.70 -19.24
C TYR A 93 -5.86 -22.90 -18.89
N LYS A 94 -6.10 -23.58 -17.76
CA LYS A 94 -5.37 -24.81 -17.38
C LYS A 94 -5.85 -26.07 -18.10
N LYS A 95 -7.04 -26.05 -18.70
CA LYS A 95 -7.67 -27.28 -19.23
C LYS A 95 -7.45 -27.48 -20.73
N ASP A 96 -7.13 -26.42 -21.47
CA ASP A 96 -6.97 -26.45 -22.93
C ASP A 96 -5.52 -26.22 -23.39
N THR A 97 -4.57 -27.05 -22.95
CA THR A 97 -3.27 -27.20 -23.63
C THR A 97 -3.05 -28.67 -24.01
N PRO A 98 -3.14 -29.05 -25.31
CA PRO A 98 -2.89 -30.40 -25.79
C PRO A 98 -1.48 -30.52 -26.40
N GLU A 99 -0.50 -31.15 -25.73
CA GLU A 99 0.80 -31.54 -26.33
C GLU A 99 1.55 -32.49 -25.37
N LYS A 100 1.71 -33.82 -25.59
CA LYS A 100 2.44 -34.61 -26.61
C LYS A 100 3.98 -34.62 -26.44
N ALA A 101 4.53 -35.78 -26.01
CA ALA A 101 5.88 -36.36 -26.24
C ALA A 101 6.21 -37.35 -25.09
N GLU A 102 5.96 -38.67 -25.16
CA GLU A 102 6.72 -39.74 -25.84
C GLU A 102 8.26 -39.67 -25.74
N SER A 103 8.89 -40.56 -24.96
CA SER A 103 9.55 -41.80 -25.46
C SER A 103 10.71 -42.33 -24.58
N ASN A 104 10.51 -43.57 -24.09
CA ASN A 104 11.44 -44.73 -23.95
C ASN A 104 12.87 -44.63 -23.37
N ASN A 105 13.18 -45.54 -22.43
CA ASN A 105 13.75 -46.84 -22.80
C ASN A 105 13.61 -47.92 -21.71
N ASN A 106 13.40 -49.14 -22.19
CA ASN A 106 13.25 -50.41 -21.45
C ASN A 106 14.62 -51.08 -21.23
N ASP A 107 14.72 -51.90 -20.17
CA ASP A 107 15.46 -53.18 -20.05
C ASP A 107 15.49 -53.53 -18.55
N GLU A 108 15.24 -54.74 -18.04
CA GLU A 108 15.01 -56.05 -18.63
C GLU A 108 14.30 -56.90 -17.55
N LYS A 109 13.40 -57.78 -17.99
CA LYS A 109 12.68 -58.77 -17.17
C LYS A 109 13.37 -60.12 -17.34
N LYS A 110 13.91 -60.72 -16.29
CA LYS A 110 13.84 -62.19 -16.09
C LYS A 110 14.07 -62.61 -14.65
#